data_AF-A0A2Z3LDY3-F1
#
_entry.id   AF-A0A2Z3LDY3-F1
#
_cell.length_a   1.000
_cell.length_b   1.000
_cell.length_c   1.000
_cell.angle_alpha   90.00
_cell.angle_beta   90.00
_cell.angle_gamma   90.00
#
_symmetry.space_group_name_H-M   'P 1'
#
loop_
_entity.id
_entity.type
_entity.pdbx_description
1 polymer ?
#
loop_
_entity_poly.entity_id
_entity_poly.type
_entity_poly.pdbx_seq_one_letter_code
_entity_poly.pdbx_strand_id
1 'polypeptide(L)'
;MEAVRDCYNGYKTGNLIRYNPWSSVSCINKAGRFDLYWINTGNNDLIKQLILSSNDSIKGQIEQLMQGAALTASIDKHLAFDLLDRSKTALWSLLLFADYLTWEKSSLSRSSDLYD
;
A
#
# COMPACT_ATOMS: atom_id res chain seq x y z
N MET A 1 -8.98 -18.07 -14.90
CA MET A 1 -8.94 -16.86 -14.04
C MET A 1 -9.27 -17.16 -12.57
N GLU A 2 -10.01 -18.23 -12.24
CA GLU A 2 -10.31 -18.59 -10.83
C GLU A 2 -9.07 -18.95 -10.01
N ALA A 3 -8.14 -19.75 -10.55
CA ALA A 3 -6.95 -20.16 -9.80
C ALA A 3 -6.01 -18.99 -9.36
N VAL A 4 -5.98 -17.88 -10.12
CA VAL A 4 -5.26 -16.65 -9.73
C VAL A 4 -5.95 -15.97 -8.54
N ARG A 5 -7.30 -16.00 -8.50
CA ARG A 5 -8.09 -15.44 -7.40
C ARG A 5 -7.94 -16.23 -6.11
N ASP A 6 -7.79 -17.55 -6.22
CA ASP A 6 -7.65 -18.43 -5.05
C ASP A 6 -6.23 -18.37 -4.45
N CYS A 7 -5.20 -18.16 -5.28
CA CYS A 7 -3.82 -18.04 -4.80
C CYS A 7 -3.41 -16.62 -4.40
N TYR A 8 -4.04 -15.59 -4.95
CA TYR A 8 -3.75 -14.20 -4.62
C TYR A 8 -5.04 -13.52 -4.20
N ASN A 9 -5.14 -13.26 -2.90
CA ASN A 9 -6.10 -12.35 -2.29
C ASN A 9 -5.88 -10.95 -2.87
N GLY A 10 -6.43 -10.70 -4.05
CA GLY A 10 -6.27 -9.44 -4.75
C GLY A 10 -6.73 -8.25 -3.90
N TYR A 11 -6.13 -7.10 -4.14
CA TYR A 11 -6.46 -5.84 -3.50
C TYR A 11 -7.69 -5.25 -4.16
N LYS A 12 -8.76 -5.06 -3.39
CA LYS A 12 -9.93 -4.35 -3.88
C LYS A 12 -9.58 -2.87 -4.03
N THR A 13 -9.86 -2.28 -5.18
CA THR A 13 -9.75 -0.84 -5.45
C THR A 13 -11.10 -0.38 -5.98
N GLY A 14 -11.92 0.23 -5.13
CA GLY A 14 -13.33 0.51 -5.47
C GLY A 14 -14.08 -0.78 -5.85
N ASN A 15 -14.51 -0.90 -7.11
CA ASN A 15 -15.21 -2.08 -7.63
C ASN A 15 -14.30 -3.07 -8.39
N LEU A 16 -13.00 -2.80 -8.49
CA LEU A 16 -12.03 -3.64 -9.19
C LEU A 16 -11.19 -4.43 -8.20
N ILE A 17 -10.80 -5.66 -8.57
CA ILE A 17 -9.81 -6.44 -7.82
C ILE A 17 -8.50 -6.37 -8.60
N ARG A 18 -7.45 -5.81 -7.99
CA ARG A 18 -6.10 -5.73 -8.54
C ARG A 18 -5.24 -6.82 -7.91
N TYR A 19 -4.48 -7.53 -8.72
CA TYR A 19 -3.52 -8.51 -8.22
C TYR A 19 -2.14 -7.88 -8.15
N ASN A 20 -1.33 -8.32 -7.19
CA ASN A 20 0.06 -7.91 -7.07
C ASN A 20 0.76 -8.06 -8.45
N PRO A 21 1.27 -6.96 -9.05
CA PRO A 21 1.83 -6.99 -10.41
C PRO A 21 3.03 -7.94 -10.53
N TRP A 22 3.88 -7.98 -9.50
CA TRP A 22 5.06 -8.84 -9.48
C TRP A 22 4.70 -10.32 -9.42
N SER A 23 3.70 -10.68 -8.63
CA SER A 23 3.19 -12.06 -8.55
C SER A 23 2.59 -12.50 -9.87
N SER A 24 1.88 -11.60 -10.56
CA SER A 24 1.29 -11.85 -11.87
C SER A 24 2.38 -12.12 -12.92
N VAL A 25 3.40 -11.26 -13.00
CA VAL A 25 4.55 -11.44 -13.91
C VAL A 25 5.33 -12.71 -13.58
N SER A 26 5.58 -12.98 -12.30
CA SER A 26 6.32 -14.16 -11.86
C SER A 26 5.58 -15.47 -12.19
N CYS A 27 4.26 -15.50 -12.01
CA CYS A 27 3.42 -16.63 -12.41
C CYS A 27 3.50 -16.89 -13.92
N ILE A 28 3.39 -15.85 -14.75
CA ILE A 28 3.54 -15.97 -16.21
C ILE A 28 4.93 -16.50 -16.57
N ASN A 29 5.99 -15.94 -15.97
CA ASN A 29 7.37 -16.35 -16.22
C ASN A 29 7.66 -17.79 -15.76
N LYS A 30 6.90 -18.33 -14.82
CA LYS A 30 7.01 -19.72 -14.33
C LYS A 30 5.96 -20.64 -14.96
N ALA A 31 5.55 -20.34 -16.20
CA ALA A 31 4.61 -21.14 -17.00
C ALA A 31 3.25 -21.36 -16.31
N GLY A 32 2.76 -20.35 -15.60
CA GLY A 32 1.46 -20.41 -14.91
C GLY A 32 1.50 -21.13 -13.57
N ARG A 33 2.69 -21.40 -13.01
CA ARG A 33 2.82 -21.95 -11.66
C ARG A 33 2.37 -20.92 -10.63
N PHE A 34 1.46 -21.33 -9.75
CA PHE A 34 1.07 -20.54 -8.59
C PHE A 34 2.07 -20.73 -7.46
N ASP A 35 2.55 -19.62 -6.91
CA ASP A 35 3.48 -19.59 -5.79
C ASP A 35 3.38 -18.25 -5.03
N LEU A 36 3.90 -18.17 -3.82
CA LEU A 36 3.89 -16.96 -2.99
C LEU A 36 5.00 -15.99 -3.42
N TYR A 37 4.98 -15.58 -4.69
CA TYR A 37 6.03 -14.76 -5.30
C TYR A 37 6.24 -13.41 -4.60
N TRP A 38 5.22 -12.86 -3.93
CA TRP A 38 5.32 -11.61 -3.18
C TRP A 38 6.07 -11.75 -1.84
N ILE A 39 6.03 -12.92 -1.20
CA ILE A 39 6.72 -13.16 0.09
C ILE A 39 8.24 -13.17 -0.11
N ASN A 40 8.70 -13.58 -1.29
CA ASN A 40 10.12 -13.83 -1.56
C ASN A 40 10.90 -12.61 -2.06
N THR A 41 10.29 -11.41 -2.18
CA THR A 41 10.93 -10.28 -2.87
C THR A 41 10.83 -8.92 -2.17
N GLY A 42 10.24 -8.82 -0.99
CA GLY A 42 10.11 -7.55 -0.27
C GLY A 42 10.76 -7.58 1.11
N ASN A 43 11.79 -6.75 1.33
CA ASN A 43 12.19 -6.41 2.69
C ASN A 43 11.27 -5.31 3.22
N ASN A 44 10.61 -5.57 4.35
CA ASN A 44 9.68 -4.65 4.99
C ASN A 44 10.34 -3.78 6.08
N ASP A 45 11.67 -3.82 6.21
CA ASP A 45 12.40 -3.14 7.27
C ASP A 45 12.24 -1.61 7.22
N LEU A 46 12.14 -1.00 6.03
CA LEU A 46 11.82 0.42 5.90
C LEU A 46 10.46 0.75 6.53
N ILE A 47 9.43 -0.04 6.22
CA ILE A 47 8.08 0.16 6.77
C ILE A 47 8.11 -0.03 8.29
N LYS A 48 8.77 -1.09 8.79
CA LYS A 48 8.91 -1.31 10.23
C LYS A 48 9.61 -0.13 10.91
N GLN A 49 10.70 0.36 10.33
CA GLN A 49 11.46 1.49 10.88
C GLN A 49 10.58 2.74 10.96
N LEU A 50 9.85 3.07 9.89
CA LEU A 50 8.94 4.22 9.85
C LEU A 50 7.82 4.10 10.89
N ILE A 51 7.27 2.90 11.10
CA ILE A 51 6.24 2.66 12.11
C ILE A 51 6.83 2.82 13.52
N LEU A 52 8.00 2.24 13.78
CA LEU A 52 8.64 2.29 15.10
C LEU A 52 9.07 3.70 15.50
N SER A 53 9.60 4.48 14.55
CA SER A 53 10.01 5.87 14.73
C SER A 53 8.84 6.87 14.74
N SER A 54 7.64 6.44 14.31
CA SER A 54 6.46 7.30 14.30
C SER A 54 5.94 7.65 15.70
N ASN A 55 5.19 8.75 15.77
CA ASN A 55 4.53 9.20 16.98
C ASN A 55 3.34 8.31 17.38
N ASP A 56 2.87 8.47 18.61
CA ASP A 56 1.80 7.65 19.19
C ASP A 56 0.48 7.75 18.42
N SER A 57 0.22 8.88 17.75
CA SER A 57 -0.96 9.05 16.91
C SER A 57 -0.94 8.12 15.70
N ILE A 58 0.20 7.99 15.01
CA ILE A 58 0.35 7.07 13.86
C ILE A 58 0.26 5.62 14.33
N LYS A 59 0.89 5.29 15.48
CA LYS A 59 0.81 3.95 16.06
C LYS A 59 -0.64 3.56 16.39
N GLY A 60 -1.41 4.45 17.01
CA GLY A 60 -2.83 4.22 17.26
C GLY A 60 -3.66 4.05 15.99
N GLN A 61 -3.34 4.79 14.92
CA GLN A 61 -3.99 4.61 13.61
C GLN A 61 -3.68 3.25 12.98
N ILE A 62 -2.44 2.75 13.13
CA ILE A 62 -2.07 1.40 12.68
C ILE A 62 -2.81 0.33 13.48
N GLU A 63 -2.93 0.49 14.79
CA GLU A 63 -3.70 -0.43 15.63
C GLU A 63 -5.17 -0.49 15.19
N GLN A 64 -5.77 0.66 14.86
CA GLN A 64 -7.13 0.73 14.30
C GLN A 64 -7.23 -0.05 12.98
N LEU A 65 -6.29 0.14 12.06
CA LEU A 65 -6.25 -0.61 10.80
C LEU A 65 -6.10 -2.12 11.04
N MET A 66 -5.27 -2.53 11.99
CA MET A 66 -5.10 -3.95 12.36
C MET A 66 -6.37 -4.57 12.94
N GLN A 67 -7.24 -3.77 13.57
CA GLN A 67 -8.55 -4.19 14.06
C GLN A 67 -9.62 -4.21 12.95
N GLY A 68 -9.26 -3.88 11.71
CA GLY A 68 -10.17 -3.83 10.57
C GLY A 68 -10.97 -2.53 10.46
N ALA A 69 -10.64 -1.51 11.25
CA ALA A 69 -11.25 -0.20 11.10
C ALA A 69 -10.67 0.56 9.90
N ALA A 70 -11.43 1.52 9.37
CA ALA A 70 -10.99 2.42 8.32
C ALA A 70 -10.50 3.75 8.90
N LEU A 71 -9.59 4.41 8.19
CA LEU A 71 -9.13 5.77 8.53
C LEU A 71 -9.20 6.70 7.32
N THR A 72 -9.18 8.00 7.60
CA THR A 72 -9.03 9.05 6.58
C THR A 72 -7.61 9.59 6.65
N ALA A 73 -6.87 9.49 5.55
CA ALA A 73 -5.52 10.04 5.42
C ALA A 73 -5.36 10.81 4.10
N SER A 74 -4.54 11.85 4.13
CA SER A 74 -4.13 12.56 2.92
C SER A 74 -3.03 11.76 2.21
N ILE A 75 -3.17 11.64 0.89
CA ILE A 75 -2.22 10.94 0.03
C ILE A 75 -1.49 11.96 -0.84
N ASP A 76 -0.17 11.86 -0.85
CA ASP A 76 0.68 12.62 -1.76
C ASP A 76 1.03 11.75 -2.98
N LYS A 77 0.63 12.21 -4.17
CA LYS A 77 0.95 11.55 -5.44
C LYS A 77 2.44 11.64 -5.82
N HIS A 78 3.18 12.59 -5.23
CA HIS A 78 4.60 12.81 -5.47
C HIS A 78 5.42 12.40 -4.25
N LEU A 79 5.34 11.12 -3.88
CA LEU A 79 6.09 10.57 -2.75
C LEU A 79 7.60 10.65 -3.01
N ALA A 80 8.27 11.53 -2.26
CA ALA A 80 9.73 11.62 -2.23
C ALA A 80 10.27 10.83 -1.02
N PHE A 81 11.15 9.85 -1.29
CA PHE A 81 11.64 8.92 -0.26
C PHE A 81 12.48 9.61 0.83
N ASP A 82 13.16 10.68 0.47
CA ASP A 82 13.91 11.56 1.38
C ASP A 82 13.01 12.29 2.40
N LEU A 83 11.70 12.36 2.16
CA LEU A 83 10.72 12.99 3.05
C LEU A 83 9.96 12.00 3.94
N LEU A 84 10.25 10.70 3.86
CA LEU A 84 9.51 9.66 4.59
C LEU A 84 9.50 9.87 6.11
N ASP A 85 10.62 10.29 6.70
CA ASP A 85 10.73 10.54 8.14
C ASP A 85 10.09 11.88 8.59
N ARG A 86 9.80 12.78 7.64
CA ARG A 86 9.39 14.17 7.93
C ARG A 86 7.93 14.44 7.62
N SER A 87 7.34 13.69 6.71
CA SER A 87 5.97 13.90 6.25
C SER A 87 5.00 12.92 6.90
N LYS A 88 3.98 13.48 7.57
CA LYS A 88 2.88 12.71 8.17
C LYS A 88 2.04 11.94 7.13
N THR A 89 2.09 12.33 5.86
CA THR A 89 1.34 11.69 4.76
C THR A 89 2.18 10.69 3.98
N ALA A 90 3.51 10.74 4.11
CA ALA A 90 4.40 9.92 3.30
C ALA A 90 4.29 8.43 3.66
N LEU A 91 4.13 8.08 4.94
CA LEU A 91 3.88 6.69 5.34
C LEU A 91 2.60 6.13 4.72
N TRP A 92 1.49 6.88 4.77
CA TRP A 92 0.22 6.43 4.20
C TRP A 92 0.29 6.31 2.68
N SER A 93 0.96 7.26 2.03
CA SER A 93 1.18 7.22 0.57
C SER A 93 2.05 6.03 0.17
N LEU A 94 3.12 5.75 0.94
CA LEU A 94 3.98 4.58 0.72
C LEU A 94 3.18 3.28 0.87
N LEU A 95 2.44 3.13 1.97
CA LEU A 95 1.64 1.93 2.22
C LEU A 95 0.55 1.74 1.16
N LEU A 96 -0.06 2.82 0.68
CA LEU A 96 -1.03 2.76 -0.41
C LEU A 96 -0.39 2.34 -1.74
N PHE A 97 0.75 2.93 -2.11
CA PHE A 97 1.42 2.63 -3.38
C PHE A 97 2.14 1.28 -3.40
N ALA A 98 2.54 0.79 -2.24
CA ALA A 98 3.07 -0.56 -2.07
C ALA A 98 1.96 -1.62 -1.91
N ASP A 99 0.69 -1.26 -2.16
CA ASP A 99 -0.48 -2.12 -2.06
C ASP A 99 -0.71 -2.74 -0.66
N TYR A 100 -0.18 -2.14 0.41
CA TYR A 100 -0.50 -2.56 1.79
C TYR A 100 -1.86 -2.03 2.28
N LEU A 101 -2.35 -0.94 1.69
CA LEU A 101 -3.66 -0.36 2.00
C LEU A 101 -4.59 -0.37 0.79
N THR A 102 -5.88 -0.44 1.07
CA THR A 102 -6.96 -0.19 0.12
C THR A 102 -7.76 1.05 0.56
N TRP A 103 -8.56 1.61 -0.36
CA TRP A 103 -9.46 2.71 -0.08
C TRP A 103 -10.87 2.39 -0.54
N GLU A 104 -11.85 2.82 0.26
CA GLU A 104 -13.28 2.72 -0.09
C GLU A 104 -13.78 4.01 -0.76
N LYS A 105 -13.32 5.17 -0.28
CA LYS A 105 -13.72 6.49 -0.74
C LYS A 105 -12.48 7.34 -0.98
N SER A 106 -12.50 8.13 -2.04
CA SER A 106 -11.48 9.14 -2.30
C SER A 106 -12.14 10.46 -2.68
N SER A 107 -11.55 11.56 -2.23
CA SER A 107 -11.92 12.91 -2.62
C SER A 107 -10.65 13.64 -3.05
N LEU A 108 -10.67 14.24 -4.22
CA LEU A 108 -9.59 15.10 -4.68
C LEU A 108 -9.72 16.47 -3.99
N SER A 109 -8.85 16.77 -3.04
CA SER A 109 -8.67 18.14 -2.58
C SER A 109 -7.83 18.87 -3.62
N ARG A 110 -8.42 19.86 -4.30
CA ARG A 110 -7.69 20.74 -5.20
C ARG A 110 -6.93 21.77 -4.37
N SER A 111 -5.82 21.36 -3.78
CA SER A 111 -4.87 22.27 -3.13
C SER A 111 -3.81 22.66 -4.16
N SER A 112 -3.77 23.96 -4.44
CA SER A 112 -2.92 24.76 -5.34
C SER A 112 -1.69 24.05 -5.92
N ASP A 113 -1.55 24.19 -7.23
CA ASP A 113 -0.30 24.10 -7.96
C ASP A 113 0.81 24.80 -7.17
N LEU A 114 1.78 24.03 -6.66
CA LEU A 114 3.03 24.51 -6.07
C LEU A 114 4.23 24.23 -6.98
N TYR A 115 3.95 24.05 -8.28
CA TYR A 115 4.93 23.96 -9.35
C TYR A 115 4.48 24.82 -10.55
N ASP A 116 4.18 26.10 -10.28
CA ASP A 116 4.41 27.19 -11.22
C ASP A 116 5.70 27.92 -10.80
#